data_AF-A0A524MQP6-F1
#
_entry.id   AF-A0A524MQP6-F1
#
_cell.length_a   1.000
_cell.length_b   1.000
_cell.length_c   1.000
_cell.angle_alpha   90.00
_cell.angle_beta   90.00
_cell.angle_gamma   90.00
#
_symmetry.space_group_name_H-M   'P 1'
#
loop_
_entity.id
_entity.type
_entity.pdbx_description
1 polymer ?
#
loop_
_entity_poly.entity_id
_entity_poly.type
_entity_poly.pdbx_seq_one_letter_code
_entity_poly.pdbx_strand_id
1 'polypeptide(L)'
;MERQNISGTATWRDRVLKEFPSQVARLTLVADPDGLLTEEGILTGLKDQGFDLIPFEDPVEFRYAYESRYRANWDRGATTDLVVVLRSQARDLDTLPY
;
A
#
# COMPACT_ATOMS: atom_id res chain seq x y z
N MET A 1 -16.20 -20.44 30.51
CA MET A 1 -17.33 -19.49 30.35
C MET A 1 -16.90 -18.23 31.06
N GLU A 2 -16.70 -17.07 30.45
CA GLU A 2 -17.38 -16.48 29.31
C GLU A 2 -16.44 -15.47 28.63
N ARG A 3 -16.22 -15.60 27.31
CA ARG A 3 -15.57 -14.57 26.50
C ARG A 3 -16.68 -13.67 25.98
N GLN A 4 -16.73 -12.42 26.43
CA GLN A 4 -17.60 -11.38 25.85
C GLN A 4 -16.69 -10.43 25.05
N ASN A 5 -16.64 -10.52 23.72
CA ASN A 5 -17.54 -9.91 22.73
C ASN A 5 -17.31 -8.39 22.60
N ILE A 6 -16.43 -7.98 21.67
CA ILE A 6 -16.30 -6.58 21.24
C ILE A 6 -16.83 -6.52 19.80
N SER A 7 -18.05 -6.01 19.64
CA SER A 7 -18.61 -5.62 18.35
C SER A 7 -18.77 -4.10 18.36
N GLY A 8 -18.24 -3.41 17.33
CA GLY A 8 -18.98 -2.27 16.78
C GLY A 8 -18.28 -0.94 16.45
N THR A 9 -17.00 -0.70 16.73
CA THR A 9 -16.37 0.58 16.34
C THR A 9 -15.20 0.39 15.39
N ALA A 10 -15.43 0.73 14.12
CA ALA A 10 -14.37 0.86 13.13
C ALA A 10 -13.27 1.78 13.67
N THR A 11 -12.07 1.21 13.79
CA THR A 11 -10.86 1.91 14.18
C THR A 11 -10.44 2.89 13.07
N TRP A 12 -9.54 3.82 13.38
CA TRP A 12 -8.96 4.67 12.34
C TRP A 12 -8.18 3.86 11.30
N ARG A 13 -7.63 2.69 11.69
CA ARG A 13 -6.97 1.76 10.77
C ARG A 13 -7.94 1.16 9.77
N ASP A 14 -9.12 0.76 10.23
CA ASP A 14 -10.18 0.24 9.35
C ASP A 14 -10.61 1.29 8.31
N ARG A 15 -10.56 2.58 8.68
CA ARG A 15 -10.84 3.67 7.74
C ARG A 15 -9.74 3.80 6.69
N VAL A 16 -8.48 3.71 7.07
CA VAL A 16 -7.34 3.76 6.12
C VAL A 16 -7.40 2.56 5.18
N LEU A 17 -7.52 1.34 5.72
CA LEU A 17 -7.54 0.10 4.93
C LEU A 17 -8.69 0.02 3.92
N LYS A 18 -9.83 0.66 4.23
CA LYS A 18 -10.98 0.75 3.32
C LYS A 18 -10.67 1.55 2.04
N GLU A 19 -9.72 2.47 2.08
CA GLU A 19 -9.30 3.25 0.91
C GLU A 19 -8.40 2.44 -0.05
N PHE A 20 -8.08 1.17 0.30
CA PHE A 20 -7.29 0.25 -0.53
C PHE A 20 -8.13 -0.94 -1.00
N PRO A 21 -9.11 -0.74 -1.89
CA PRO A 21 -9.82 -1.86 -2.51
C PRO A 21 -8.87 -2.66 -3.41
N SER A 22 -8.73 -3.95 -3.16
CA SER A 22 -7.90 -4.83 -3.99
C SER A 22 -8.51 -5.06 -5.37
N GLN A 23 -7.67 -5.48 -6.32
CA GLN A 23 -8.02 -5.83 -7.70
C GLN A 23 -8.59 -4.69 -8.56
N VAL A 24 -8.52 -3.43 -8.09
CA VAL A 24 -8.91 -2.25 -8.87
C VAL A 24 -7.78 -1.80 -9.78
N ALA A 25 -6.55 -1.79 -9.27
CA ALA A 25 -5.36 -1.42 -10.01
C ALA A 25 -4.16 -2.22 -9.52
N ARG A 26 -3.28 -2.59 -10.44
CA ARG A 26 -2.01 -3.27 -10.12
C ARG A 26 -1.07 -2.39 -9.31
N LEU A 27 -1.16 -1.06 -9.45
CA LEU A 27 -0.31 -0.08 -8.82
C LEU A 27 -1.16 1.06 -8.23
N THR A 28 -0.95 1.37 -6.95
CA THR A 28 -1.55 2.49 -6.23
C THR A 28 -0.44 3.38 -5.67
N LEU A 29 -0.44 4.67 -6.02
CA LEU A 29 0.49 5.66 -5.46
C LEU A 29 -0.18 6.37 -4.28
N VAL A 30 0.54 6.54 -3.18
CA VAL A 30 0.04 7.21 -1.97
C VAL A 30 1.05 8.24 -1.49
N ALA A 31 0.60 9.46 -1.26
CA ALA A 31 1.35 10.44 -0.48
C ALA A 31 1.05 10.23 1.01
N ASP A 32 2.07 9.85 1.78
CA ASP A 32 1.98 9.56 3.22
C ASP A 32 2.96 10.47 3.97
N PRO A 33 2.64 11.76 4.13
CA PRO A 33 3.54 12.72 4.76
C PRO A 33 3.69 12.48 6.27
N ASP A 34 2.71 11.85 6.92
CA ASP A 34 2.70 11.53 8.35
C ASP A 34 3.16 10.10 8.66
N GLY A 35 3.31 9.25 7.65
CA GLY A 35 3.90 7.91 7.79
C GLY A 35 2.94 6.86 8.32
N LEU A 36 1.62 7.06 8.18
CA LEU A 36 0.60 6.14 8.68
C LEU A 36 0.72 4.74 8.07
N LEU A 37 1.12 4.63 6.80
CA LEU A 37 1.25 3.34 6.12
C LEU A 37 2.43 2.51 6.62
N THR A 38 3.34 3.13 7.39
CA THR A 38 4.47 2.41 8.02
C THR A 38 4.12 1.82 9.38
N GLU A 39 2.93 2.11 9.91
CA GLU A 39 2.47 1.51 11.15
C GLU A 39 2.18 0.01 10.95
N GLU A 40 2.64 -0.83 11.89
CA GLU A 40 2.55 -2.30 11.81
C GLU A 40 1.12 -2.81 11.56
N GLY A 41 0.12 -2.20 12.18
CA GLY A 41 -1.29 -2.59 12.00
C GLY A 41 -1.80 -2.33 10.58
N ILE A 42 -1.37 -1.23 9.96
CA ILE A 42 -1.71 -0.90 8.57
C ILE A 42 -0.93 -1.81 7.61
N LEU A 43 0.37 -1.99 7.83
CA LEU A 43 1.21 -2.88 7.03
C LEU A 43 0.65 -4.30 6.97
N THR A 44 0.21 -4.81 8.12
CA THR A 44 -0.37 -6.15 8.22
C THR A 44 -1.71 -6.21 7.47
N GLY A 45 -2.59 -5.23 7.68
CA GLY A 45 -3.88 -5.18 6.99
C GLY A 45 -3.77 -5.07 5.47
N LEU A 46 -2.82 -4.27 4.97
CA LEU A 46 -2.53 -4.16 3.53
C LEU A 46 -2.04 -5.49 2.96
N LYS A 47 -1.11 -6.16 3.65
CA LYS A 47 -0.63 -7.49 3.24
C LYS A 47 -1.73 -8.53 3.22
N ASP A 48 -2.60 -8.54 4.23
CA ASP A 48 -3.75 -9.45 4.30
C ASP A 48 -4.76 -9.18 3.16
N GLN A 49 -4.84 -7.93 2.68
CA GLN A 49 -5.61 -7.54 1.50
C GLN A 49 -4.91 -7.85 0.16
N GLY A 50 -3.69 -8.39 0.19
CA GLY A 50 -2.91 -8.76 -1.00
C GLY A 50 -2.02 -7.66 -1.56
N PHE A 51 -1.83 -6.57 -0.81
CA PHE A 51 -0.95 -5.47 -1.20
C PHE A 51 0.48 -5.70 -0.69
N ASP A 52 1.44 -5.39 -1.55
CA ASP A 52 2.81 -5.10 -1.12
C ASP A 52 3.03 -3.59 -0.98
N LEU A 53 3.87 -3.19 -0.04
CA LEU A 53 4.23 -1.79 0.18
C LEU A 53 5.69 -1.54 -0.19
N ILE A 54 5.96 -0.53 -1.02
CA ILE A 54 7.32 -0.07 -1.33
C ILE A 54 7.42 1.44 -1.11
N PRO A 55 8.36 1.91 -0.28
CA PRO A 55 8.64 3.33 -0.16
C PRO A 55 9.34 3.84 -1.43
N PHE A 56 8.97 5.03 -1.87
CA PHE A 56 9.61 5.76 -2.96
C PHE A 56 10.54 6.82 -2.35
N GLU A 57 11.80 6.44 -2.17
CA GLU A 57 12.85 7.32 -1.63
C GLU A 57 13.89 7.64 -2.70
N ASP A 58 14.31 6.62 -3.46
CA ASP A 58 15.24 6.75 -4.58
C ASP A 58 14.59 6.18 -5.87
N PRO A 59 14.55 6.94 -6.98
CA PRO A 59 13.96 6.48 -8.24
C PRO A 59 14.63 5.25 -8.85
N VAL A 60 15.95 5.06 -8.66
CA VAL A 60 16.71 3.93 -9.20
C VAL A 60 16.40 2.67 -8.41
N GLU A 61 16.44 2.75 -7.07
CA GLU A 61 16.08 1.62 -6.20
C GLU A 61 14.62 1.21 -6.40
N PHE A 62 13.72 2.20 -6.49
CA PHE A 62 12.32 1.98 -6.79
C PHE A 62 12.13 1.25 -8.11
N ARG A 63 12.72 1.76 -9.20
CA ARG A 63 12.58 1.15 -10.53
C ARG A 63 13.09 -0.27 -10.53
N TYR A 64 14.23 -0.53 -9.89
CA TYR A 64 14.77 -1.88 -9.77
C TYR A 64 13.82 -2.82 -9.04
N ALA A 65 13.27 -2.41 -7.88
CA ALA A 65 12.33 -3.22 -7.12
C ALA A 65 11.03 -3.47 -7.89
N TYR A 66 10.47 -2.44 -8.53
CA TYR A 66 9.28 -2.52 -9.36
C TYR A 66 9.47 -3.50 -10.54
N GLU A 67 10.53 -3.32 -11.34
CA GLU A 67 10.74 -4.13 -12.54
C GLU A 67 11.03 -5.60 -12.21
N SER A 68 11.92 -5.82 -11.24
CA SER A 68 12.39 -7.17 -10.90
C SER A 68 11.33 -8.02 -10.21
N ARG A 69 10.51 -7.42 -9.34
CA ARG A 69 9.56 -8.17 -8.49
C ARG A 69 8.12 -8.10 -8.97
N TYR A 70 7.69 -7.04 -9.63
CA TYR A 70 6.27 -6.82 -9.95
C TYR A 70 6.02 -6.87 -11.43
N ARG A 71 6.70 -6.01 -12.21
CA ARG A 71 6.50 -5.95 -13.68
C ARG A 71 6.68 -7.32 -14.33
N ALA A 72 7.80 -7.98 -14.04
CA ALA A 72 8.09 -9.31 -14.57
C ALA A 72 7.04 -10.36 -14.17
N ASN A 73 6.45 -10.25 -12.97
CA ASN A 73 5.43 -11.20 -12.48
C ASN A 73 4.06 -10.94 -13.12
N TRP A 74 3.68 -9.66 -13.30
CA TRP A 74 2.46 -9.28 -13.99
C TRP A 74 2.47 -9.66 -15.47
N ASP A 75 3.64 -9.60 -16.12
CA ASP A 75 3.80 -10.09 -17.50
C ASP A 75 3.57 -11.61 -17.61
N ARG A 76 3.71 -12.35 -16.50
CA ARG A 76 3.37 -13.78 -16.38
C ARG A 76 1.95 -14.05 -15.86
N GLY A 77 1.13 -13.01 -15.71
CA GLY A 77 -0.28 -13.13 -15.31
C GLY A 77 -0.55 -13.09 -13.81
N ALA A 78 0.44 -12.75 -12.96
CA ALA A 78 0.20 -12.57 -11.53
C ALA A 78 -0.77 -11.41 -11.25
N THR A 79 -1.50 -11.50 -10.13
CA THR A 79 -2.55 -10.53 -9.72
C THR A 79 -2.26 -9.96 -8.33
N THR A 80 -1.02 -9.56 -8.08
CA THR A 80 -0.64 -8.84 -6.87
C THR A 80 -0.89 -7.35 -7.07
N ASP A 81 -1.43 -6.70 -6.05
CA ASP A 81 -1.57 -5.25 -6.02
C ASP A 81 -0.36 -4.65 -5.30
N LEU A 82 0.18 -3.54 -5.81
CA LEU A 82 1.34 -2.86 -5.25
C LEU A 82 0.95 -1.45 -4.80
N VAL A 83 1.21 -1.12 -3.54
CA VAL A 83 1.14 0.23 -3.00
C VAL A 83 2.54 0.83 -2.95
N VAL A 84 2.68 2.02 -3.51
CA VAL A 84 3.93 2.81 -3.47
C VAL A 84 3.69 4.04 -2.63
N VAL A 85 4.55 4.22 -1.63
CA VAL A 85 4.41 5.30 -0.65
C VAL A 85 5.44 6.38 -0.90
N LEU A 86 4.96 7.60 -1.06
CA LEU A 86 5.79 8.78 -1.19
C LEU A 86 5.79 9.49 0.14
N ARG A 87 7.00 9.68 0.70
CA ARG A 87 7.21 10.49 1.90
C ARG A 87 7.24 11.98 1.49
N SER A 88 6.17 12.43 0.86
CA SER A 88 6.04 13.78 0.29
C SER A 88 4.62 14.31 0.54
N GLN A 89 4.43 15.62 0.36
CA GLN A 89 3.07 16.16 0.41
C GLN A 89 2.30 15.70 -0.82
N ALA A 90 0.97 15.65 -0.72
CA ALA A 90 0.12 15.23 -1.84
C ALA A 90 0.34 16.06 -3.12
N ARG A 91 0.80 17.32 -3.01
CA ARG A 91 1.15 18.16 -4.16
C ARG A 91 2.39 17.68 -4.93
N ASP A 92 3.21 16.83 -4.34
CA ASP A 92 4.43 16.33 -4.98
C ASP A 92 4.16 15.10 -5.87
N LEU A 93 2.98 14.47 -5.75
CA LEU A 93 2.52 13.37 -6.62
C LEU A 93 2.51 13.77 -8.10
N ASP A 94 2.20 15.05 -8.39
CA ASP A 94 2.12 15.60 -9.76
C ASP A 94 3.49 15.66 -10.46
N THR A 95 4.58 15.44 -9.73
CA THR A 95 5.96 15.54 -10.25
C THR A 95 6.59 14.19 -10.58
N LEU A 96 5.87 13.09 -10.37
CA LEU A 96 6.42 11.76 -10.57
C LEU A 96 6.53 11.37 -12.06
N PRO A 97 7.69 10.83 -12.48
CA PRO A 97 7.83 10.24 -13.80
C PRO A 97 7.11 8.88 -13.83
N TYR A 98 6.12 8.75 -14.70
CA TYR A 98 5.29 7.54 -14.90
C TYR A 98 6.08 6.34 -15.44
#